data_AF-A0A963TKU9-F1
#
_entry.id   AF-A0A963TKU9-F1
#
_cell.length_a   1.000
_cell.length_b   1.000
_cell.length_c   1.000
_cell.angle_alpha   90.00
_cell.angle_beta   90.00
_cell.angle_gamma   90.00
#
_symmetry.space_group_name_H-M   'P 1'
#
loop_
_entity.id
_entity.type
_entity.pdbx_description
1 polymer ?
#
loop_
_entity_poly.entity_id
_entity_poly.type
_entity_poly.pdbx_seq_one_letter_code
_entity_poly.pdbx_strand_id
1 'polypeptide(L)'
;GMAIDHLSLYQLTIEDGTAFGARQAAGGLRGLPEDDLAADMYLETQEVCAEAGMPAYEVSNHAAPGSESRHNLIYWRCGDYAGIGPGAHGRLTLAGRRRATETFRAPGDWLSRV
;
A
#
# COMPACT_ATOMS: atom_id res chain seq x y z
N GLY A 1 7.74 -12.21 22.13
CA GLY A 1 7.40 -12.24 20.69
C GLY A 1 7.51 -10.82 20.17
N MET A 2 7.86 -10.64 18.88
CA MET A 2 7.80 -9.33 18.24
C MET A 2 6.36 -8.83 18.37
N ALA A 3 6.15 -7.73 19.09
CA ALA A 3 4.84 -7.11 19.24
C ALA A 3 4.52 -6.41 17.91
N ILE A 4 4.07 -7.18 16.94
CA ILE A 4 3.53 -6.69 15.68
C ILE A 4 2.05 -7.01 15.72
N ASP A 5 1.25 -5.98 15.96
CA ASP A 5 -0.21 -5.99 15.93
C ASP A 5 -0.78 -5.58 14.56
N HIS A 6 0.11 -5.32 13.60
CA HIS A 6 -0.20 -4.85 12.25
C HIS A 6 0.86 -5.32 11.23
N LEU A 7 0.42 -5.92 10.13
CA LEU A 7 1.24 -6.39 9.02
C LEU A 7 0.76 -5.79 7.70
N SER A 8 1.71 -5.42 6.84
CA SER A 8 1.47 -5.08 5.43
C SER A 8 2.15 -6.11 4.55
N LEU A 9 1.38 -6.88 3.78
CA LEU A 9 1.84 -7.99 2.95
C LEU A 9 1.42 -7.74 1.49
N TYR A 10 2.41 -7.74 0.60
CA TYR A 10 2.22 -7.43 -0.83
C TYR A 10 2.72 -8.58 -1.69
N GLN A 11 1.99 -8.87 -2.77
CA GLN A 11 2.52 -9.65 -3.87
C GLN A 11 3.55 -8.81 -4.62
N LEU A 12 4.69 -9.42 -4.96
CA LEU A 12 5.75 -8.74 -5.69
C LEU A 12 5.32 -8.51 -7.14
N THR A 13 5.16 -7.25 -7.53
CA THR A 13 5.05 -6.85 -8.94
C THR A 13 6.43 -6.44 -9.47
N ILE A 14 6.81 -6.97 -10.63
CA ILE A 14 8.07 -6.58 -11.28
C ILE A 14 7.79 -5.42 -12.23
N GLU A 15 8.37 -4.26 -11.91
CA GLU A 15 8.24 -3.05 -12.72
C GLU A 15 9.57 -2.68 -13.38
N ASP A 16 9.50 -2.18 -14.62
CA ASP A 16 10.65 -1.64 -15.33
C ASP A 16 11.27 -0.45 -14.60
N GLY A 17 12.59 -0.30 -14.71
CA GLY A 17 13.33 0.77 -14.03
C GLY A 17 13.54 0.53 -12.52
N THR A 18 13.04 -0.59 -11.96
CA THR A 18 13.33 -1.00 -10.59
C THR A 18 14.51 -1.98 -10.52
N ALA A 19 15.06 -2.17 -9.32
CA ALA A 19 16.10 -3.17 -9.09
C ALA A 19 15.63 -4.61 -9.43
N PHE A 20 14.36 -4.92 -9.16
CA PHE A 20 13.79 -6.22 -9.51
C PHE A 20 13.58 -6.36 -11.03
N GLY A 21 13.14 -5.30 -11.72
CA GLY A 21 13.06 -5.29 -13.18
C GLY A 21 14.41 -5.56 -13.84
N ALA A 22 15.47 -4.85 -13.41
CA ALA A 22 16.83 -5.08 -13.89
C ALA A 22 17.31 -6.52 -13.63
N ARG A 23 17.00 -7.07 -12.45
CA ARG A 23 17.38 -8.45 -12.09
C ARG A 23 16.61 -9.49 -12.88
N GLN A 24 15.33 -9.26 -13.19
CA GLN A 24 14.53 -10.12 -14.05
C GLN A 24 15.10 -10.12 -15.48
N ALA A 25 15.40 -8.95 -16.04
CA ALA A 25 15.98 -8.80 -17.37
C ALA A 25 17.34 -9.51 -17.50
N ALA A 26 18.13 -9.56 -16.42
CA ALA A 26 19.38 -10.31 -16.35
C ALA A 26 19.19 -11.83 -16.12
N GLY A 27 17.95 -12.34 -16.06
CA GLY A 27 17.63 -13.75 -15.81
C GLY A 27 17.90 -14.23 -14.37
N GLY A 28 18.05 -13.29 -13.43
CA GLY A 28 18.40 -13.51 -12.02
C GLY A 28 17.21 -13.61 -11.06
N LEU A 29 15.98 -13.54 -11.57
CA LEU A 29 14.74 -13.83 -10.85
C LEU A 29 14.04 -15.00 -11.56
N ARG A 30 14.22 -16.20 -11.04
CA ARG A 30 13.64 -17.44 -11.58
C ARG A 30 12.66 -18.02 -10.56
N GLY A 31 11.62 -18.69 -11.04
CA GLY A 31 10.63 -19.35 -10.18
C GLY A 31 9.72 -18.38 -9.43
N LEU A 32 9.39 -17.24 -10.02
CA LEU A 32 8.28 -16.42 -9.52
C LEU A 32 6.98 -17.23 -9.68
N PRO A 33 6.03 -17.10 -8.74
CA PRO A 33 4.74 -17.77 -8.86
C PRO A 33 4.00 -17.25 -10.10
N GLU A 34 3.40 -18.16 -10.85
CA GLU A 34 2.38 -17.82 -11.86
C GLU A 34 1.10 -17.33 -11.16
N ASP A 35 0.18 -16.74 -11.92
CA ASP A 35 -1.04 -16.10 -11.39
C ASP A 35 -1.86 -17.01 -10.47
N ASP A 36 -2.06 -18.28 -10.85
CA ASP A 36 -2.82 -19.24 -10.04
C ASP A 36 -2.15 -19.51 -8.69
N LEU A 37 -0.83 -19.75 -8.68
CA LEU A 37 -0.09 -19.97 -7.44
C LEU A 37 -0.03 -18.70 -6.59
N ALA A 38 0.06 -17.53 -7.22
CA ALA A 38 0.03 -16.26 -6.52
C ALA A 38 -1.33 -16.05 -5.83
N ALA A 39 -2.44 -16.43 -6.48
CA ALA A 39 -3.78 -16.40 -5.89
C ALA A 39 -3.91 -17.35 -4.70
N ASP A 40 -3.39 -18.57 -4.81
CA ASP A 40 -3.35 -19.53 -3.69
C ASP A 40 -2.55 -18.98 -2.51
N MET A 41 -1.39 -18.38 -2.77
CA MET A 41 -0.57 -17.72 -1.74
C MET A 41 -1.30 -16.55 -1.06
N TYR A 42 -2.12 -15.81 -1.81
CA TYR A 42 -2.95 -14.75 -1.24
C TYR A 42 -3.98 -15.34 -0.26
N LEU A 43 -4.71 -16.38 -0.68
CA LEU A 43 -5.70 -17.04 0.19
C LEU A 43 -5.07 -17.61 1.46
N GLU A 44 -3.93 -18.31 1.32
CA GLU A 44 -3.16 -18.83 2.45
C GLU A 44 -2.73 -17.70 3.40
N THR A 45 -2.31 -16.55 2.85
CA THR A 45 -1.94 -15.39 3.66
C THR A 45 -3.13 -14.90 4.52
N GLN A 46 -4.34 -14.88 3.95
CA GLN A 46 -5.55 -14.48 4.67
C GLN A 46 -5.83 -15.44 5.84
N GLU A 47 -5.75 -16.74 5.59
CA GLU A 47 -6.01 -17.79 6.59
C GLU A 47 -4.99 -17.73 7.73
N VAL A 48 -3.70 -17.75 7.40
CA VAL A 48 -2.60 -17.69 8.39
C VAL A 48 -2.69 -16.43 9.26
N CYS A 49 -2.97 -15.27 8.67
CA CYS A 49 -3.08 -14.03 9.44
C CYS A 49 -4.33 -14.02 10.34
N ALA A 50 -5.47 -14.52 9.85
CA ALA A 50 -6.69 -14.61 10.64
C ALA A 50 -6.52 -15.57 11.84
N GLU A 51 -5.90 -16.73 11.64
CA GLU A 51 -5.59 -17.68 12.72
C GLU A 51 -4.62 -17.10 13.76
N ALA A 52 -3.70 -16.23 13.32
CA ALA A 52 -2.81 -15.49 14.20
C ALA A 52 -3.48 -14.30 14.92
N GLY A 53 -4.79 -14.09 14.77
CA GLY A 53 -5.53 -13.00 15.39
C GLY A 53 -5.37 -11.65 14.70
N MET A 54 -4.87 -11.63 13.47
CA MET A 54 -4.68 -10.44 12.64
C MET A 54 -5.51 -10.59 11.34
N PRO A 55 -6.85 -10.50 11.39
CA PRO A 55 -7.65 -10.54 10.17
C PRO A 55 -7.29 -9.41 9.21
N ALA A 56 -7.54 -9.61 7.92
CA ALA A 56 -7.42 -8.57 6.92
C ALA A 56 -8.47 -7.47 7.16
N TYR A 57 -8.06 -6.21 7.11
CA TYR A 57 -8.98 -5.06 7.15
C TYR A 57 -9.04 -4.29 5.83
N GLU A 58 -8.10 -4.53 4.93
CA GLU A 58 -8.12 -4.19 3.50
C GLU A 58 -7.23 -5.19 2.71
N VAL A 59 -6.94 -4.93 1.44
CA VAL A 59 -6.36 -5.92 0.50
C VAL A 59 -4.97 -6.44 0.90
N SER A 60 -4.12 -5.61 1.48
CA SER A 60 -2.71 -5.91 1.73
C SER A 60 -2.29 -5.76 3.19
N ASN A 61 -3.23 -5.60 4.12
CA ASN A 61 -2.97 -5.28 5.51
C ASN A 61 -3.89 -6.03 6.44
N HIS A 62 -3.26 -6.48 7.51
CA HIS A 62 -3.78 -7.41 8.49
C HIS A 62 -3.43 -6.86 9.86
N ALA A 63 -4.38 -6.85 10.77
CA ALA A 63 -4.13 -6.27 12.09
C ALA A 63 -4.99 -6.91 13.15
N ALA A 64 -4.48 -6.95 14.38
CA ALA A 64 -5.32 -7.22 15.53
C ALA A 64 -6.43 -6.17 15.60
N PRO A 65 -7.67 -6.53 15.97
CA PRO A 65 -8.77 -5.57 16.07
C PRO A 65 -8.39 -4.35 16.91
N GLY A 66 -8.59 -3.15 16.36
CA GLY A 66 -8.21 -1.88 16.99
C GLY A 66 -6.79 -1.39 16.65
N SER A 67 -5.99 -2.18 15.94
CA SER A 67 -4.63 -1.83 15.49
C SER A 67 -4.59 -1.49 13.98
N GLU A 68 -5.75 -1.26 13.36
CA GLU A 68 -5.84 -0.94 11.94
C GLU A 68 -5.27 0.46 11.65
N SER A 69 -4.52 0.59 10.55
CA SER A 69 -4.00 1.88 10.12
C SER A 69 -5.15 2.81 9.72
N ARG A 70 -5.35 3.86 10.53
CA ARG A 70 -6.29 4.96 10.23
C ARG A 70 -5.98 5.63 8.89
N HIS A 71 -4.70 5.71 8.52
CA HIS A 71 -4.24 6.26 7.25
C HIS A 71 -4.68 5.40 6.06
N ASN A 72 -4.52 4.08 6.14
CA ASN A 72 -4.95 3.20 5.06
C ASN A 72 -6.49 3.19 4.97
N LEU A 73 -7.18 3.11 6.11
CA LEU A 73 -8.64 3.11 6.16
C LEU A 73 -9.25 4.39 5.57
N ILE A 74 -8.64 5.56 5.78
CA ILE A 74 -9.18 6.80 5.20
C ILE A 74 -9.10 6.78 3.67
N TYR A 75 -8.08 6.16 3.08
CA TYR A 75 -8.00 5.99 1.63
C TYR A 75 -9.06 5.03 1.11
N TRP A 76 -9.15 3.83 1.70
CA TRP A 76 -10.10 2.80 1.26
C TRP A 76 -11.55 3.20 1.42
N ARG A 77 -11.88 3.90 2.51
CA ARG A 77 -13.23 4.42 2.76
C ARG A 77 -13.53 5.70 2.00
N CYS A 78 -12.61 6.14 1.13
CA CYS A 78 -12.73 7.39 0.40
C CYS A 78 -13.03 8.56 1.35
N GLY A 79 -12.39 8.63 2.52
CA GLY A 79 -12.53 9.74 3.47
C GLY A 79 -11.81 11.01 3.02
N ASP A 80 -11.93 12.07 3.81
CA ASP A 80 -11.27 13.35 3.54
C ASP A 80 -9.91 13.44 4.22
N TYR A 81 -8.86 13.74 3.46
CA TYR A 81 -7.49 13.90 3.94
C TYR A 81 -6.74 14.97 3.15
N ALA A 82 -5.90 15.73 3.84
CA ALA A 82 -5.00 16.69 3.22
C ALA A 82 -3.64 16.03 2.90
N GLY A 83 -3.15 16.23 1.68
CA GLY A 83 -1.79 15.84 1.30
C GLY A 83 -0.81 16.98 1.51
N ILE A 84 0.24 16.75 2.31
CA ILE A 84 1.28 17.75 2.61
C ILE A 84 2.65 17.11 2.34
N GLY A 85 3.56 17.87 1.75
CA GLY A 85 4.89 17.40 1.36
C GLY A 85 4.98 17.09 -0.14
N PRO A 86 6.19 16.88 -0.67
CA PRO A 86 6.40 16.59 -2.09
C PRO A 86 5.68 15.32 -2.55
N GLY A 87 4.98 15.38 -3.68
CA GLY A 87 4.25 14.27 -4.30
C GLY A 87 3.02 13.78 -3.51
N ALA A 88 2.68 14.42 -2.39
CA ALA A 88 1.50 14.13 -1.62
C ALA A 88 0.21 14.39 -2.42
N HIS A 89 -0.74 13.47 -2.28
CA HIS A 89 -2.11 13.61 -2.76
C HIS A 89 -3.03 13.95 -1.60
N GLY A 90 -4.12 14.65 -1.90
CA GLY A 90 -5.19 14.94 -0.96
C GLY A 90 -6.56 14.73 -1.60
N ARG A 91 -7.54 14.46 -0.75
CA ARG A 91 -8.93 14.31 -1.12
C ARG A 91 -9.77 15.07 -0.10
N LEU A 92 -10.42 16.16 -0.51
CA LEU A 92 -11.17 17.01 0.41
C LEU A 92 -12.57 17.30 -0.11
N THR A 93 -13.57 17.28 0.75
CA THR A 93 -14.93 17.71 0.43
C THR A 93 -15.11 19.14 0.93
N LEU A 94 -15.13 20.09 -0.02
CA LEU A 94 -15.25 21.51 0.26
C LEU A 94 -16.56 22.03 -0.32
N ALA A 95 -17.41 22.63 0.52
CA ALA A 95 -18.74 23.11 0.14
C ALA A 95 -19.58 22.04 -0.59
N GLY A 96 -19.58 20.82 -0.06
CA GLY A 96 -20.31 19.67 -0.63
C GLY A 96 -19.70 19.08 -1.90
N ARG A 97 -18.56 19.62 -2.40
CA ARG A 97 -17.89 19.11 -3.60
C ARG A 97 -16.55 18.48 -3.26
N ARG A 98 -16.38 17.24 -3.69
CA ARG A 98 -15.12 16.51 -3.59
C ARG A 98 -14.07 17.05 -4.57
N ARG A 99 -12.87 17.31 -4.05
CA ARG A 99 -11.71 17.82 -4.79
C ARG A 99 -10.51 16.90 -4.59
N ALA A 100 -9.80 16.61 -5.69
CA ALA A 100 -8.47 16.03 -5.65
C ALA A 100 -7.45 17.16 -5.54
N THR A 101 -6.40 16.96 -4.77
CA THR A 101 -5.22 17.83 -4.76
C THR A 101 -3.98 16.98 -4.94
N GLU A 102 -2.99 17.50 -5.64
CA GLU A 102 -1.66 16.92 -5.77
C GLU A 102 -0.61 18.00 -5.57
N THR A 103 0.54 17.60 -5.05
CA THR A 103 1.69 18.48 -4.85
C THR A 103 2.80 18.09 -5.83
N PHE A 104 3.74 19.00 -6.08
CA PHE A 104 4.90 18.73 -6.93
C PHE A 104 5.72 17.55 -6.40
N ARG A 105 6.05 16.58 -7.27
CA ARG A 105 6.82 15.39 -6.88
C ARG A 105 8.24 15.72 -6.47
N ALA A 106 8.89 16.60 -7.21
CA ALA A 106 10.26 17.01 -6.93
C ALA A 106 10.30 17.85 -5.65
N PRO A 107 11.09 17.45 -4.62
CA PRO A 107 11.16 18.20 -3.37
C PRO A 107 11.57 19.67 -3.54
N GLY A 108 12.47 19.97 -4.49
CA GLY A 108 12.89 21.34 -4.80
C GLY A 108 11.76 22.21 -5.36
N ASP A 109 11.00 21.68 -6.32
CA ASP A 109 9.86 22.39 -6.90
C ASP A 109 8.77 22.63 -5.85
N TRP A 110 8.50 21.63 -5.03
CA TRP A 110 7.55 21.74 -3.92
C TRP A 110 7.99 22.84 -2.95
N LEU A 111 9.25 22.81 -2.50
CA LEU A 111 9.80 23.79 -1.55
C LEU A 111 9.78 25.22 -2.09
N SER A 112 9.95 25.41 -3.40
CA SER A 112 9.93 26.74 -4.03
C SER A 112 8.55 27.42 -4.06
N ARG A 113 7.48 26.68 -3.72
CA ARG A 113 6.08 27.11 -3.85
C ARG A 113 5.28 27.04 -2.55
N VAL A 114 5.94 26.74 -1.42
CA VAL A 114 5.34 26.72 -0.08
C VAL A 114 5.85 27.87 0.78
#